data_AF-A0A4D8XZH9-F1
#
_entry.id   AF-A0A4D8XZH9-F1
#
_cell.length_a   1.000
_cell.length_b   1.000
_cell.length_c   1.000
_cell.angle_alpha   90.00
_cell.angle_beta   90.00
_cell.angle_gamma   90.00
#
_symmetry.space_group_name_H-M   'P 1'
#
loop_
_entity.id
_entity.type
_entity.pdbx_description
1 polymer ?
#
loop_
_entity_poly.entity_id
_entity_poly.type
_entity_poly.pdbx_seq_one_letter_code
_entity_poly.pdbx_strand_id
1 'polypeptide(L)'
;MKTNYSTANAKLALFYDWLFYDPSVDNIMNVEPAILIISKSASTNPKITCTMIEFLYMLKGNYFPNMKDSIGISIEKTMFDILSKRVISNLESILLSDQIGQDIKRQTKEIFACYTSNG
;
A
#
# COMPACT_ATOMS: atom_id res chain seq x y z
N MET A 1 19.16 17.94 6.63
CA MET A 1 18.83 16.71 7.37
C MET A 1 17.31 16.54 7.34
N LYS A 2 16.77 15.59 6.57
CA LYS A 2 15.32 15.30 6.64
C LYS A 2 15.08 14.59 7.99
N THR A 3 14.24 15.15 8.85
CA THR A 3 13.94 14.54 10.15
C THR A 3 13.03 13.33 9.92
N ASN A 4 13.18 12.27 10.72
CA ASN A 4 12.37 11.05 10.61
C ASN A 4 10.86 11.35 10.68
N TYR A 5 10.47 12.38 11.44
CA TYR A 5 9.09 12.88 11.55
C TYR A 5 8.53 13.39 10.22
N SER A 6 9.30 14.19 9.47
CA SER A 6 8.85 14.70 8.16
C SER A 6 8.62 13.56 7.17
N THR A 7 9.46 12.52 7.20
CA THR A 7 9.28 11.33 6.35
C THR A 7 8.04 10.52 6.76
N ALA A 8 7.83 10.28 8.06
CA ALA A 8 6.64 9.58 8.54
C ALA A 8 5.34 10.33 8.17
N ASN A 9 5.32 11.65 8.37
CA ASN A 9 4.17 12.49 8.00
C ASN A 9 3.92 12.49 6.49
N ALA A 10 4.97 12.51 5.66
CA ALA A 10 4.80 12.44 4.21
C ALA A 10 4.21 11.10 3.76
N LYS A 11 4.61 9.98 4.38
CA LYS A 11 4.02 8.66 4.10
C LYS A 11 2.56 8.61 4.56
N LEU A 12 2.27 9.10 5.77
CA LEU A 12 0.91 9.18 6.27
C LEU A 12 0.03 10.01 5.34
N ALA A 13 0.49 11.19 4.92
CA ALA A 13 -0.24 12.04 3.99
C ALA A 13 -0.54 11.32 2.67
N LEU A 14 0.40 10.54 2.14
CA LEU A 14 0.20 9.79 0.90
C LEU A 14 -0.81 8.63 1.05
N PHE A 15 -0.90 8.03 2.24
CA PHE A 15 -1.86 6.95 2.54
C PHE A 15 -3.12 7.43 3.26
N TYR A 16 -3.30 8.74 3.46
CA TYR A 16 -4.39 9.23 4.31
C TYR A 16 -5.75 8.87 3.73
N ASP A 17 -5.90 9.06 2.41
CA ASP A 17 -7.12 8.72 1.68
C ASP A 17 -7.37 7.20 1.62
N TRP A 18 -6.36 6.36 1.88
CA TRP A 18 -6.53 4.89 1.94
C TRP A 18 -7.22 4.42 3.23
N LEU A 19 -7.24 5.24 4.29
CA LEU A 19 -7.75 4.82 5.60
C LEU A 19 -9.27 4.59 5.59
N PHE A 20 -9.99 5.38 4.80
CA PHE A 20 -11.45 5.38 4.74
C PHE A 20 -11.98 5.59 3.31
N TYR A 21 -11.18 5.25 2.30
CA TYR A 21 -11.56 5.25 0.89
C TYR A 21 -12.90 4.54 0.65
N ASP A 22 -13.78 5.24 -0.06
CA ASP A 22 -15.03 4.73 -0.60
C ASP A 22 -15.13 5.06 -2.11
N PRO A 23 -15.05 4.06 -3.00
CA PRO A 23 -15.09 4.29 -4.45
C PRO A 23 -16.41 4.88 -4.97
N SER A 24 -17.46 4.95 -4.14
CA SER A 24 -18.73 5.60 -4.51
C SER A 24 -18.67 7.13 -4.43
N VAL A 25 -17.75 7.69 -3.65
CA VAL A 25 -17.62 9.15 -3.43
C VAL A 25 -16.20 9.68 -3.65
N ASP A 26 -15.18 8.85 -3.45
CA ASP A 26 -13.78 9.23 -3.56
C ASP A 26 -13.20 8.96 -4.96
N ASN A 27 -12.24 9.80 -5.35
CA ASN A 27 -11.57 9.66 -6.63
C ASN A 27 -10.36 8.71 -6.53
N ILE A 28 -10.24 7.76 -7.47
CA ILE A 28 -9.07 6.87 -7.58
C ILE A 28 -7.73 7.63 -7.61
N MET A 29 -7.70 8.84 -8.19
CA MET A 29 -6.49 9.67 -8.27
C MET A 29 -5.95 10.11 -6.89
N ASN A 30 -6.77 10.05 -5.84
CA ASN A 30 -6.32 10.34 -4.47
C ASN A 30 -5.45 9.21 -3.91
N VAL A 31 -5.71 7.97 -4.32
CA VAL A 31 -5.06 6.76 -3.76
C VAL A 31 -4.04 6.13 -4.72
N GLU A 32 -4.21 6.29 -6.02
CA GLU A 32 -3.35 5.77 -7.09
C GLU A 32 -1.85 6.15 -6.94
N PRO A 33 -1.47 7.39 -6.59
CA PRO A 33 -0.07 7.78 -6.53
C PRO A 33 0.77 6.90 -5.61
N ALA A 34 0.21 6.46 -4.48
CA ALA A 34 0.91 5.63 -3.51
C ALA A 34 1.31 4.25 -4.09
N ILE A 35 0.36 3.56 -4.73
CA ILE A 35 0.61 2.22 -5.28
C ILE A 35 1.52 2.26 -6.51
N LEU A 36 1.41 3.32 -7.33
CA LEU A 36 2.31 3.51 -8.47
C LEU A 36 3.76 3.73 -8.01
N ILE A 37 3.98 4.49 -6.95
CA ILE A 37 5.32 4.67 -6.37
C ILE A 37 5.85 3.31 -5.89
N ILE A 38 5.06 2.53 -5.16
CA ILE A 38 5.44 1.19 -4.68
C ILE A 38 5.85 0.29 -5.85
N SER A 39 5.00 0.18 -6.87
CA SER A 39 5.20 -0.74 -7.99
C SER A 39 6.38 -0.32 -8.89
N LYS A 40 6.48 0.97 -9.25
CA LYS A 40 7.53 1.48 -10.15
C LYS A 40 8.91 1.53 -9.48
N SER A 41 8.96 1.70 -8.15
CA SER A 41 10.23 1.73 -7.42
C SER A 41 10.81 0.35 -7.12
N ALA A 42 10.05 -0.75 -7.32
CA ALA A 42 10.48 -2.08 -6.91
C ALA A 42 11.76 -2.58 -7.61
N SER A 43 12.02 -2.11 -8.84
CA SER A 43 13.24 -2.41 -9.60
C SER A 43 14.25 -1.26 -9.61
N THR A 44 13.81 0.00 -9.48
CA THR A 44 14.65 1.19 -9.63
C THR A 44 15.22 1.71 -8.32
N ASN A 45 14.44 1.63 -7.24
CA ASN A 45 14.85 1.97 -5.88
C ASN A 45 14.06 1.15 -4.85
N PRO A 46 14.41 -0.14 -4.67
CA PRO A 46 13.64 -1.10 -3.85
C PRO A 46 13.40 -0.62 -2.41
N LYS A 47 14.29 0.22 -1.87
CA LYS A 47 14.15 0.80 -0.54
C LYS A 47 12.87 1.64 -0.39
N ILE A 48 12.42 2.30 -1.46
CA ILE A 48 11.16 3.05 -1.46
C ILE A 48 9.99 2.07 -1.34
N THR A 49 9.92 1.04 -2.18
CA THR A 49 8.90 -0.02 -2.08
C THR A 49 8.86 -0.61 -0.67
N CYS A 50 10.00 -1.07 -0.13
CA CYS A 50 10.08 -1.67 1.19
C CYS A 50 9.50 -0.75 2.27
N THR A 51 9.97 0.50 2.31
CA THR A 51 9.59 1.42 3.38
C THR A 51 8.15 1.92 3.29
N MET A 52 7.52 1.83 2.11
CA MET A 52 6.11 2.17 1.91
C MET A 52 5.20 0.99 2.28
N ILE A 53 5.58 -0.24 1.91
CA ILE A 53 4.86 -1.46 2.33
C ILE A 53 4.91 -1.64 3.84
N GLU A 54 6.09 -1.48 4.47
CA GLU A 54 6.23 -1.52 5.94
C GLU A 54 5.32 -0.50 6.62
N PHE A 55 5.27 0.72 6.07
CA PHE A 55 4.44 1.77 6.63
C PHE A 55 2.96 1.45 6.50
N LEU A 56 2.50 1.00 5.33
CA LEU A 56 1.10 0.60 5.12
C LEU A 56 0.71 -0.59 6.02
N TYR A 57 1.62 -1.56 6.19
CA TYR A 57 1.43 -2.69 7.09
C TYR A 57 1.19 -2.23 8.54
N MET A 58 2.04 -1.32 9.04
CA MET A 58 1.87 -0.75 10.38
C MET A 58 0.61 0.11 10.47
N LEU A 59 0.30 0.89 9.43
CA LEU A 59 -0.83 1.81 9.39
C LEU A 59 -2.16 1.08 9.54
N LYS A 60 -2.33 -0.06 8.85
CA LYS A 60 -3.53 -0.92 8.91
C LYS A 60 -3.93 -1.29 10.33
N GLY A 61 -2.96 -1.56 11.21
CA GLY A 61 -3.21 -2.00 12.59
C GLY A 61 -3.11 -0.92 13.66
N ASN A 62 -2.31 0.13 13.42
CA ASN A 62 -1.86 1.02 14.50
C ASN A 62 -2.32 2.48 14.37
N TYR A 63 -2.90 2.91 13.24
CA TYR A 63 -3.30 4.30 13.06
C TYR A 63 -4.37 4.74 14.07
N PHE A 64 -5.48 3.99 14.10
CA PHE A 64 -6.54 4.18 15.06
C PHE A 64 -7.14 2.83 15.45
N PRO A 65 -6.65 2.20 16.55
CA PRO A 65 -6.99 0.82 16.90
C PRO A 65 -8.50 0.52 17.00
N ASN A 66 -9.29 1.51 17.42
CA ASN A 66 -10.75 1.39 17.52
C ASN A 66 -11.44 1.23 16.15
N MET A 67 -10.77 1.58 15.06
CA MET A 67 -11.29 1.47 13.69
C MET A 67 -10.42 0.57 12.81
N LYS A 68 -9.55 -0.27 13.40
CA LYS A 68 -8.63 -1.14 12.65
C LYS A 68 -9.34 -2.00 11.60
N ASP A 69 -10.53 -2.50 11.92
CA ASP A 69 -11.29 -3.39 11.01
C ASP A 69 -11.86 -2.59 9.85
N SER A 70 -12.38 -1.38 10.10
CA SER A 70 -12.83 -0.44 9.07
C SER A 70 -11.68 -0.02 8.14
N ILE A 71 -10.51 0.27 8.69
CA ILE A 71 -9.31 0.61 7.93
C ILE A 71 -8.88 -0.59 7.06
N GLY A 72 -8.90 -1.81 7.61
CA GLY A 72 -8.62 -3.02 6.84
C GLY A 72 -9.55 -3.20 5.65
N ILE A 73 -10.87 -3.07 5.85
CA ILE A 73 -11.88 -3.12 4.78
C ILE A 73 -11.64 -2.01 3.75
N SER A 74 -11.29 -0.81 4.19
CA SER A 74 -11.03 0.31 3.28
C SER A 74 -9.81 0.06 2.40
N ILE A 75 -8.69 -0.41 2.98
CA ILE A 75 -7.49 -0.79 2.22
C ILE A 75 -7.80 -1.88 1.18
N GLU A 76 -8.63 -2.86 1.52
CA GLU A 76 -9.08 -3.89 0.57
C GLU A 76 -9.92 -3.28 -0.58
N LYS A 77 -10.87 -2.39 -0.27
CA LYS A 77 -11.66 -1.66 -1.29
C LYS A 77 -10.76 -0.82 -2.20
N THR A 78 -9.78 -0.13 -1.63
CA THR A 78 -8.79 0.65 -2.39
C THR A 78 -8.03 -0.24 -3.36
N MET A 79 -7.53 -1.39 -2.90
CA MET A 79 -6.81 -2.32 -3.78
C MET A 79 -7.72 -2.91 -4.86
N PHE A 80 -8.96 -3.25 -4.53
CA PHE A 80 -9.95 -3.70 -5.51
C PHE A 80 -10.15 -2.69 -6.64
N ASP A 81 -10.36 -1.41 -6.31
CA ASP A 81 -10.60 -0.37 -7.30
C ASP A 81 -9.34 -0.07 -8.14
N ILE A 82 -8.16 -0.06 -7.50
CA ILE A 82 -6.84 0.03 -8.16
C ILE A 82 -6.69 -1.04 -9.26
N LEU A 83 -6.99 -2.31 -8.93
CA LEU A 83 -6.88 -3.42 -9.87
C LEU A 83 -7.97 -3.34 -10.95
N SER A 84 -9.20 -3.01 -10.55
CA SER A 84 -10.36 -2.94 -11.46
C SER A 84 -10.18 -1.85 -12.52
N LYS A 85 -9.59 -0.71 -12.14
CA LYS A 85 -9.27 0.41 -13.05
C LYS A 85 -7.90 0.27 -13.72
N ARG A 86 -7.15 -0.81 -13.45
CA ARG A 86 -5.82 -1.09 -14.00
C ARG A 86 -4.78 0.01 -13.74
N VAL A 87 -4.86 0.66 -12.57
CA VAL A 87 -3.78 1.54 -12.09
C VAL A 87 -2.48 0.74 -11.97
N ILE A 88 -2.59 -0.46 -11.42
CA ILE A 88 -1.64 -1.57 -11.61
C ILE A 88 -2.43 -2.83 -11.96
N SER A 89 -1.81 -3.75 -12.71
CA SER A 89 -2.48 -4.98 -13.14
C SER A 89 -2.40 -6.11 -12.11
N ASN A 90 -1.32 -6.14 -11.32
CA ASN A 90 -1.04 -7.17 -10.33
C ASN A 90 0.07 -6.68 -9.36
N LEU A 91 0.42 -7.51 -8.38
CA LEU A 91 1.48 -7.26 -7.39
C LEU A 91 2.82 -7.94 -7.75
N GLU A 92 2.99 -8.45 -8.97
CA GLU A 92 4.17 -9.22 -9.37
C GLU A 92 5.46 -8.41 -9.29
N SER A 93 5.38 -7.10 -9.58
CA SER A 93 6.54 -6.19 -9.45
C SER A 93 7.16 -6.21 -8.06
N ILE A 94 6.38 -6.53 -7.02
CA ILE A 94 6.85 -6.66 -5.65
C ILE A 94 7.13 -8.14 -5.32
N LEU A 95 6.18 -9.03 -5.62
CA LEU A 95 6.22 -10.43 -5.18
C LEU A 95 7.28 -11.26 -5.91
N LEU A 96 7.55 -10.98 -7.18
CA LEU A 96 8.53 -11.69 -8.00
C LEU A 96 9.90 -11.00 -8.04
N SER A 97 10.04 -9.80 -7.48
CA SER A 97 11.32 -9.08 -7.49
C SER A 97 12.34 -9.74 -6.58
N ASP A 98 13.53 -10.01 -7.10
CA ASP A 98 14.68 -10.51 -6.34
C ASP A 98 15.32 -9.44 -5.45
N GLN A 99 15.00 -8.16 -5.71
CA GLN A 99 15.49 -7.02 -4.94
C GLN A 99 14.65 -6.74 -3.68
N ILE A 100 13.49 -7.39 -3.55
CA ILE A 100 12.58 -7.22 -2.42
C ILE A 100 12.71 -8.41 -1.48
N GLY A 101 13.01 -8.13 -0.21
CA GLY A 101 13.18 -9.14 0.83
C GLY A 101 11.89 -9.91 1.16
N GLN A 102 12.03 -11.12 1.69
CA GLN A 102 10.89 -12.01 1.99
C GLN A 102 9.92 -11.43 3.01
N ASP A 103 10.40 -10.64 3.98
CA ASP A 103 9.54 -9.98 4.97
C ASP A 103 8.56 -9.00 4.32
N ILE A 104 9.03 -8.21 3.34
CA ILE A 104 8.18 -7.27 2.59
C ILE A 104 7.18 -8.01 1.73
N LYS A 105 7.59 -9.12 1.11
CA LYS A 105 6.68 -9.98 0.34
C LYS A 105 5.59 -10.58 1.25
N ARG A 106 5.96 -11.03 2.46
CA ARG A 106 5.00 -11.51 3.47
C ARG A 106 4.02 -10.40 3.87
N GLN A 107 4.51 -9.22 4.23
CA GLN A 107 3.65 -8.07 4.56
C GLN A 107 2.71 -7.71 3.40
N THR A 108 3.20 -7.70 2.17
CA THR A 108 2.38 -7.45 0.97
C THR A 108 1.24 -8.47 0.85
N LYS A 109 1.53 -9.76 1.06
CA LYS A 109 0.52 -10.83 1.06
C LYS A 109 -0.49 -10.67 2.20
N GLU A 110 -0.07 -10.27 3.39
CA GLU A 110 -0.96 -10.06 4.54
C GLU A 110 -1.86 -8.82 4.40
N ILE A 111 -1.38 -7.75 3.76
CA ILE A 111 -2.20 -6.56 3.47
C ILE A 111 -3.24 -6.92 2.40
N PHE A 112 -2.83 -7.64 1.36
CA PHE A 112 -3.61 -7.89 0.14
C PHE A 112 -3.93 -9.38 -0.09
N ALA A 113 -4.32 -10.10 0.97
CA ALA A 113 -4.48 -11.56 0.95
C ALA A 113 -5.42 -12.05 -0.17
N CYS A 114 -6.51 -11.31 -0.41
CA CYS A 114 -7.51 -11.57 -1.45
C CYS A 114 -6.95 -11.53 -2.89
N TYR A 115 -5.80 -10.87 -3.11
CA TYR A 115 -5.21 -10.62 -4.44
C TYR A 115 -3.86 -11.30 -4.63
N THR A 116 -3.36 -11.97 -3.60
CA THR A 116 -2.05 -12.64 -3.61
C THR A 116 -2.15 -14.15 -3.50
N SER A 117 -3.36 -14.67 -3.33
CA SER A 117 -3.67 -16.11 -3.30
C SER A 117 -4.19 -16.54 -4.67
N ASN A 118 -3.26 -16.71 -5.63
CA ASN A 118 -3.40 -17.57 -6.82
C ASN A 118 -2.03 -17.65 -7.52
N GLY A 119 -1.41 -18.81 -7.37
CA GLY A 119 -0.10 -19.23 -7.85
C GLY A 119 0.27 -20.52 -7.15
#